data_AF-A0A914S2V4-F1
#
_entry.id   AF-A0A914S2V4-F1
#
_cell.length_a   1.000
_cell.length_b   1.000
_cell.length_c   1.000
_cell.angle_alpha   90.00
_cell.angle_beta   90.00
_cell.angle_gamma   90.00
#
_symmetry.space_group_name_H-M   'P 1'
#
loop_
_entity.id
_entity.type
_entity.pdbx_description
1 polymer ?
#
loop_
_entity_poly.entity_id
_entity_poly.type
_entity_poly.pdbx_seq_one_letter_code
_entity_poly.pdbx_strand_id
1 'polypeptide(L)' 'MFWKMEQPFLFAVKLTLGERYTDNMDHIYKVVIHLMIQKMEEACKDEFKRLQNGSLANGQK' A
#
# COMPACT_ATOMS: atom_id res chain seq x y z
N MET A 1 -4.90 6.85 -4.25
CA MET A 1 -4.16 6.40 -5.46
C MET A 1 -3.68 4.95 -5.32
N PHE A 2 -3.05 4.59 -4.19
CA PHE A 2 -2.53 3.24 -3.94
C PHE A 2 -3.58 2.12 -3.91
N TRP A 3 -4.80 2.39 -3.41
CA TRP A 3 -5.88 1.42 -3.31
C TRP A 3 -6.33 0.77 -4.63
N LYS A 4 -6.06 1.42 -5.78
CA LYS A 4 -6.32 0.81 -7.10
C LYS A 4 -5.44 -0.42 -7.38
N MET A 5 -4.37 -0.63 -6.61
CA MET A 5 -3.45 -1.76 -6.77
C MET A 5 -3.91 -3.04 -6.03
N GLU A 6 -4.87 -2.94 -5.12
CA GLU A 6 -5.29 -4.07 -4.28
C GLU A 6 -5.81 -5.25 -5.12
N GLN A 7 -6.72 -4.99 -6.05
CA GLN A 7 -7.26 -6.02 -6.94
C GLN A 7 -6.22 -6.58 -7.93
N PRO A 8 -5.40 -5.76 -8.62
CA PRO A 8 -4.31 -6.26 -9.44
C PRO A 8 -3.31 -7.16 -8.69
N PHE A 9 -2.94 -6.83 -7.45
CA PHE A 9 -2.05 -7.68 -6.67
C PHE A 9 -2.70 -9.00 -6.29
N LEU A 10 -3.95 -8.96 -5.82
CA LEU A 10 -4.67 -10.18 -5.48
C LEU A 10 -4.85 -11.08 -6.71
N PHE A 11 -5.16 -10.49 -7.87
CA PHE A 11 -5.25 -11.20 -9.14
C PHE A 11 -3.92 -11.82 -9.55
N ALA A 12 -2.81 -11.09 -9.44
CA ALA A 12 -1.48 -11.59 -9.76
C ALA A 12 -1.10 -12.80 -8.89
N VAL A 13 -1.43 -12.77 -7.60
CA VAL A 13 -1.20 -13.90 -6.68
C VAL A 13 -2.05 -15.11 -7.08
N LYS A 14 -3.34 -14.91 -7.36
CA LYS A 14 -4.25 -15.96 -7.85
C LYS A 14 -3.72 -16.61 -9.14
N LEU A 15 -3.32 -15.80 -10.11
CA LEU A 15 -2.78 -16.26 -11.38
C LEU A 15 -1.48 -17.06 -11.19
N THR A 16 -0.61 -16.62 -10.27
CA THR A 16 0.68 -17.27 -10.00
C THR A 16 0.52 -18.61 -9.29
N LEU A 17 -0.41 -18.70 -8.35
CA LEU A 17 -0.62 -19.91 -7.54
C LEU A 17 -1.55 -20.92 -8.23
N GLY A 18 -2.42 -20.46 -9.13
CA GLY A 18 -3.35 -21.32 -9.88
C GLY A 18 -4.19 -22.17 -8.93
N GLU A 19 -4.24 -23.48 -9.15
CA GLU A 19 -4.99 -24.43 -8.32
C GLU A 19 -4.50 -24.53 -6.87
N ARG A 20 -3.29 -24.04 -6.56
CA ARG A 20 -2.77 -24.01 -5.19
C ARG A 20 -3.34 -22.86 -4.38
N TYR A 21 -4.07 -21.93 -5.01
CA TYR A 21 -4.71 -20.82 -4.33
C TYR A 21 -5.98 -21.30 -3.62
N THR A 22 -5.94 -21.36 -2.29
CA THR A 22 -7.06 -21.81 -1.45
C THR A 22 -7.82 -20.65 -0.81
N ASP A 23 -9.02 -20.91 -0.29
CA ASP A 23 -9.84 -19.89 0.38
C ASP A 23 -9.14 -19.29 1.63
N ASN A 24 -8.41 -20.11 2.38
CA ASN A 24 -7.62 -19.63 3.51
C ASN A 24 -6.50 -18.69 3.04
N MET A 25 -5.85 -19.01 1.92
CA MET A 25 -4.87 -18.11 1.31
C MET A 25 -5.52 -16.82 0.83
N ASP A 26 -6.73 -16.86 0.27
CA ASP A 26 -7.45 -15.66 -0.15
C ASP A 26 -7.66 -14.67 0.99
N HIS A 27 -8.07 -15.18 2.15
CA HIS A 27 -8.24 -14.37 3.34
C HIS A 27 -6.90 -13.74 3.78
N ILE A 28 -5.83 -14.54 3.84
CA ILE A 28 -4.50 -14.07 4.25
C ILE A 28 -3.97 -13.00 3.27
N TYR A 29 -4.03 -13.26 1.96
CA TYR A 29 -3.51 -12.34 0.95
C TYR A 29 -4.28 -11.03 0.92
N LYS A 30 -5.60 -11.04 1.08
CA LYS A 30 -6.40 -9.81 1.22
C LYS A 30 -5.90 -8.96 2.38
N VAL A 31 -5.72 -9.56 3.56
CA VAL A 31 -5.25 -8.84 4.76
C VAL A 31 -3.84 -8.29 4.55
N VAL A 32 -2.92 -9.09 4.01
CA VAL A 32 -1.52 -8.68 3.81
C VAL A 32 -1.40 -7.58 2.76
N ILE A 33 -2.08 -7.72 1.61
CA ILE A 33 -2.05 -6.71 0.54
C ILE A 33 -2.65 -5.39 1.04
N HIS A 34 -3.77 -5.45 1.75
CA HIS A 34 -4.40 -4.28 2.36
C HIS A 34 -3.43 -3.56 3.30
N LEU A 35 -2.79 -4.31 4.21
CA LEU A 35 -1.81 -3.76 5.15
C LEU A 35 -0.62 -3.11 4.44
N MET A 36 -0.07 -3.75 3.40
CA MET A 36 1.03 -3.19 2.61
C MET A 36 0.65 -1.86 1.97
N ILE A 37 -0.52 -1.80 1.30
CA ILE A 37 -1.02 -0.59 0.65
C ILE A 37 -1.24 0.53 1.66
N GLN A 38 -1.85 0.20 2.82
CA GLN A 38 -2.07 1.15 3.90
C GLN A 38 -0.74 1.74 4.39
N LYS A 39 0.26 0.90 4.66
CA LYS A 39 1.57 1.35 5.16
C LYS A 39 2.30 2.23 4.15
N MET A 40 2.21 1.92 2.86
CA MET A 40 2.76 2.77 1.80
C MET A 40 2.09 4.15 1.76
N GLU A 41 0.76 4.20 1.89
CA GLU A 41 0.03 5.46 1.91
C GLU A 41 0.37 6.31 3.15
N GLU A 42 0.43 5.69 4.33
CA GLU A 42 0.85 6.33 5.58
C GLU A 42 2.24 6.94 5.45
N ALA A 43 3.23 6.15 5.01
CA ALA A 43 4.61 6.61 4.83
C ALA A 43 4.70 7.79 3.85
N CYS A 44 3.96 7.74 2.73
CA CYS A 44 3.92 8.82 1.75
C CYS A 44 3.29 10.09 2.32
N LYS A 45 2.19 9.97 3.08
CA LYS A 45 1.54 11.10 3.75
C LYS A 45 2.46 11.74 4.78
N ASP A 46 3.18 10.94 5.56
CA ASP A 46 4.08 11.43 6.60
C ASP A 46 5.29 12.15 5.99
N GLU A 47 5.84 11.62 4.90
CA GLU A 47 6.90 12.29 4.15
C GLU A 47 6.42 13.62 3.55
N PHE A 48 5.22 13.63 2.97
CA PHE A 48 4.65 14.85 2.38
C PHE A 48 4.44 15.94 3.44
N LYS A 49 3.93 15.58 4.63
CA LYS A 49 3.81 16.51 5.76
C LYS A 49 5.18 17.03 6.19
N ARG A 50 6.20 16.18 6.25
CA ARG A 50 7.57 16.57 6.62
C ARG A 50 8.12 17.62 5.64
N LEU A 51 7.94 17.41 4.34
CA LEU A 51 8.41 18.34 3.30
C LEU A 51 7.66 19.69 3.34
N GLN A 52 6.35 19.67 3.60
CA GLN A 52 5.58 20.91 3.79
C GLN A 52 6.06 21.70 5.02
N ASN A 53 6.26 21.04 6.16
CA ASN A 53 6.71 21.68 7.39
C ASN A 53 8.14 22.21 7.27
N GLY A 54 9.04 21.51 6.57
CA GLY A 54 10.41 21.98 6.31
C GLY A 54 10.48 23.18 5.37
N SER A 55 9.54 23.31 4.43
CA SER A 55 9.47 24.46 3.51
C SER A 55 9.03 25.75 4.21
N LEU A 56 8.15 25.64 5.22
CA LEU A 56 7.72 26.78 6.04
C LEU A 56 8.86 27.30 6.95
N ALA A 57 9.76 26.44 7.41
CA ALA A 57 10.89 26.81 8.27
C ALA A 57 12.02 27.55 7.53
N ASN A 58 12.15 27.35 6.21
CA ASN A 58 13.22 27.97 5.40
C ASN A 58 12.81 29.30 4.73
N GLY A 59 11.54 29.73 4.82
CA GLY A 59 11.05 30.97 4.24
C GLY A 59 11.13 32.21 5.15
N GLN A 60 11.79 32.12 6.31
CA GLN A 60 11.90 33.21 7.30
C GLN A 60 13.35 33.70 7.50
N LYS A 61 14.24 33.55 6.52
CA LYS A 61 15.58 34.15 6.53
C LYS A 61 15.73 35.21 5.46
#